data_AF-A0A350JV04-F1
#
_entry.id   AF-A0A350JV04-F1
#
_cell.length_a   1.000
_cell.length_b   1.000
_cell.length_c   1.000
_cell.angle_alpha   90.00
_cell.angle_beta   90.00
_cell.angle_gamma   90.00
#
_symmetry.space_group_name_H-M   'P 1'
#
loop_
_entity.id
_entity.type
_entity.pdbx_description
1 polymer ?
#
loop_
_entity_poly.entity_id
_entity_poly.type
_entity_poly.pdbx_seq_one_letter_code
_entity_poly.pdbx_strand_id
1 'polypeptide(L)'
;MLSNRTLGFLEGLANASSAVYTEGGLQFTFKFSYQLAHSCSIPSLRESLVTADRQCLELIGADIQELGRFFQGSLGQYTKEIPSQDAQEIARSLVERLHNDLQFDSACLVVEDDKYGMTAQLEMVERSNNNLYSLEIWWSVD
;
A
#
# COMPACT_ATOMS: atom_id res chain seq x y z
N MET A 1 -14.57 2.06 -4.27
CA MET A 1 -14.48 0.68 -3.72
C MET A 1 -13.52 -0.10 -4.59
N LEU A 2 -12.83 -1.10 -4.04
CA LEU A 2 -11.93 -1.95 -4.85
C LEU A 2 -12.74 -2.80 -5.82
N SER A 3 -12.24 -2.93 -7.06
CA SER A 3 -12.79 -3.85 -8.05
C SER A 3 -12.41 -5.30 -7.72
N ASN A 4 -13.17 -6.26 -8.25
CA ASN A 4 -12.83 -7.69 -8.15
C ASN A 4 -11.41 -7.98 -8.69
N ARG A 5 -10.94 -7.18 -9.65
CA ARG A 5 -9.61 -7.34 -10.25
C ARG A 5 -8.51 -6.97 -9.25
N THR A 6 -8.71 -5.94 -8.45
CA THR A 6 -7.75 -5.49 -7.42
C THR A 6 -7.83 -6.35 -6.19
N LEU A 7 -9.05 -6.71 -5.76
CA LEU A 7 -9.24 -7.63 -4.66
C LEU A 7 -8.60 -8.99 -4.95
N GLY A 8 -8.87 -9.59 -6.12
CA GLY A 8 -8.27 -10.85 -6.52
C GLY A 8 -6.74 -10.78 -6.69
N PHE A 9 -6.18 -9.60 -6.97
CA PHE A 9 -4.72 -9.40 -6.98
C PHE A 9 -4.15 -9.46 -5.55
N LEU A 10 -4.76 -8.77 -4.59
CA LEU A 10 -4.37 -8.81 -3.18
C LEU A 10 -4.55 -10.21 -2.58
N GLU A 11 -5.66 -10.88 -2.86
CA GLU A 11 -5.90 -12.27 -2.45
C GLU A 11 -4.88 -13.23 -3.08
N GLY A 12 -4.49 -13.00 -4.33
CA GLY A 12 -3.43 -13.77 -5.00
C GLY A 12 -2.08 -13.64 -4.29
N LEU A 13 -1.72 -12.42 -3.86
CA LEU A 13 -0.50 -12.17 -3.09
C LEU A 13 -0.57 -12.81 -1.70
N ALA A 14 -1.71 -12.71 -1.01
CA ALA A 14 -1.93 -13.36 0.27
C ALA A 14 -1.76 -14.89 0.15
N ASN A 15 -2.41 -15.50 -0.83
CA ASN A 15 -2.31 -16.94 -1.09
C ASN A 15 -0.87 -17.39 -1.43
N ALA A 16 -0.16 -16.60 -2.26
CA ALA A 16 1.23 -16.88 -2.60
C ALA A 16 2.15 -16.79 -1.37
N SER A 17 1.92 -15.79 -0.51
CA SER A 17 2.66 -15.63 0.75
C SER A 17 2.40 -16.77 1.73
N SER A 18 1.14 -17.17 1.93
CA SER A 18 0.78 -18.30 2.80
C SER A 18 1.29 -19.66 2.30
N ALA A 19 1.56 -19.81 0.99
CA ALA A 19 2.21 -21.00 0.46
C ALA A 19 3.70 -21.09 0.85
N VAL A 20 4.33 -19.96 1.16
CA VAL A 20 5.73 -19.86 1.60
C VAL A 20 5.83 -19.91 3.12
N TYR A 21 4.94 -19.21 3.82
CA TYR A 21 4.93 -19.07 5.28
C TYR A 21 3.67 -19.73 5.87
N THR A 22 3.82 -20.94 6.41
CA THR A 22 2.68 -21.78 6.84
C THR A 22 1.99 -21.33 8.13
N GLU A 23 2.71 -20.67 9.04
CA GLU A 23 2.17 -20.17 10.32
C GLU A 23 1.92 -18.63 10.28
N GLY A 24 2.18 -18.01 9.12
CA GLY A 24 2.12 -16.56 8.89
C GLY A 24 1.66 -16.22 7.47
N GLY A 25 2.28 -15.20 6.88
CA GLY A 25 1.99 -14.75 5.52
C GLY A 25 1.32 -13.38 5.44
N LEU A 26 0.99 -12.99 4.22
CA LEU A 26 0.46 -11.67 3.91
C LEU A 26 -1.04 -11.60 4.21
N GLN A 27 -1.42 -10.58 4.98
CA GLN A 27 -2.79 -10.18 5.25
C GLN A 27 -2.99 -8.75 4.79
N PHE A 28 -4.23 -8.38 4.47
CA PHE A 28 -4.54 -7.00 4.11
C PHE A 28 -5.90 -6.59 4.64
N THR A 29 -6.02 -5.30 4.95
CA THR A 29 -7.28 -4.65 5.31
C THR A 29 -7.45 -3.41 4.46
N PHE A 30 -8.63 -3.27 3.83
CA PHE A 30 -9.01 -2.06 3.12
C PHE A 30 -10.14 -1.34 3.88
N LYS A 31 -9.95 -0.05 4.12
CA LYS A 31 -10.93 0.83 4.78
C LYS A 31 -11.30 1.98 3.86
N PHE A 32 -12.59 2.27 3.81
CA PHE A 32 -13.14 3.44 3.14
C PHE A 32 -13.84 4.33 4.16
N SER A 33 -13.52 5.63 4.11
CA SER A 33 -14.07 6.65 4.98
C SER A 33 -14.61 7.80 4.13
N TYR A 34 -15.95 7.91 4.05
CA TYR A 34 -16.64 8.93 3.27
C TYR A 34 -16.51 10.30 3.92
N GLN A 35 -16.13 11.33 3.16
CA GLN A 35 -15.99 12.71 3.65
C GLN A 35 -15.03 12.89 4.84
N LEU A 36 -14.01 12.04 4.95
CA LEU A 36 -13.05 12.02 6.05
C LEU A 36 -11.57 12.14 5.60
N ALA A 37 -11.27 12.80 4.47
CA ALA A 37 -9.87 12.99 4.04
C ALA A 37 -8.98 13.67 5.10
N HIS A 38 -9.53 14.59 5.88
CA HIS A 38 -8.81 15.28 6.95
C HIS A 38 -8.43 14.38 8.14
N SER A 39 -8.98 13.17 8.24
CA SER A 39 -8.66 12.21 9.29
C SER A 39 -7.56 11.23 8.89
N CYS A 40 -6.85 11.48 7.78
CA CYS A 40 -5.70 10.67 7.38
C CYS A 40 -4.65 10.63 8.51
N SER A 41 -4.13 9.44 8.76
CA SER A 41 -3.20 9.21 9.86
C SER A 41 -1.76 9.57 9.49
N ILE A 42 -1.41 9.51 8.19
CA ILE A 42 -0.06 9.82 7.71
C ILE A 42 0.16 11.35 7.73
N PRO A 43 1.12 11.87 8.54
CA PRO A 43 1.29 13.31 8.72
C PRO A 43 1.60 14.09 7.45
N SER A 44 2.48 13.57 6.59
CA SER A 44 2.86 14.19 5.31
C SER A 44 1.65 14.32 4.38
N LEU A 45 0.80 13.29 4.31
CA LEU A 45 -0.45 13.33 3.55
C LEU A 45 -1.39 14.38 4.13
N ARG A 46 -1.59 14.40 5.45
CA ARG A 46 -2.44 15.37 6.12
C ARG A 46 -2.00 16.80 5.88
N GLU A 47 -0.71 17.08 5.98
CA GLU A 47 -0.13 18.40 5.73
C GLU A 47 -0.36 18.84 4.28
N SER A 48 -0.22 17.93 3.30
CA SER A 48 -0.47 18.20 1.88
C SER A 48 -1.94 18.56 1.56
N LEU A 49 -2.88 18.29 2.46
CA LEU A 49 -4.28 18.66 2.31
C LEU A 49 -4.58 20.07 2.82
N VAL A 50 -3.73 20.62 3.70
CA VAL A 50 -3.95 21.91 4.37
C VAL A 50 -3.29 23.07 3.61
N THR A 51 -2.22 22.81 2.86
CA THR A 51 -1.52 23.87 2.12
C THR A 51 -2.34 24.38 0.94
N ALA A 52 -2.42 25.71 0.80
CA ALA A 52 -3.16 26.38 -0.28
C ALA A 52 -2.59 26.05 -1.68
N ASP A 53 -1.28 25.80 -1.74
CA ASP A 53 -0.64 25.12 -2.87
C ASP A 53 -0.97 23.63 -2.74
N ARG A 54 -1.94 23.20 -3.56
CA ARG A 54 -2.45 21.84 -3.69
C ARG A 54 -1.36 20.89 -4.20
N GLN A 55 -0.36 20.60 -3.37
CA GLN A 55 0.66 19.61 -3.72
C GLN A 55 0.01 18.23 -3.70
N CYS A 56 -0.06 17.60 -4.86
CA CYS A 56 -0.41 16.19 -4.95
C CYS A 56 0.79 15.37 -4.49
N LEU A 57 0.60 14.54 -3.46
CA LEU A 57 1.58 13.51 -3.15
C LEU A 57 1.30 12.33 -4.07
N GLU A 58 2.28 12.02 -4.91
CA GLU A 58 2.24 10.85 -5.77
C GLU A 58 3.16 9.79 -5.21
N LEU A 59 2.81 8.51 -5.42
CA LEU A 59 3.71 7.41 -5.13
C LEU A 59 4.80 7.39 -6.20
N ILE A 60 6.01 7.78 -5.80
CA ILE A 60 7.16 7.94 -6.69
C ILE A 60 8.05 6.69 -6.65
N GLY A 61 9.15 6.72 -7.41
CA GLY A 61 10.06 5.57 -7.54
C GLY A 61 10.60 5.03 -6.20
N ALA A 62 10.78 5.89 -5.19
CA ALA A 62 11.19 5.46 -3.86
C ALA A 62 10.10 4.63 -3.16
N ASP A 63 8.84 5.06 -3.23
CA ASP A 63 7.70 4.32 -2.66
C ASP A 63 7.53 2.96 -3.35
N ILE A 64 7.71 2.91 -4.67
CA ILE A 64 7.68 1.66 -5.44
C ILE A 64 8.82 0.73 -5.04
N GLN A 65 10.02 1.25 -4.77
CA GLN A 65 11.13 0.44 -4.27
C GLN A 65 10.82 -0.10 -2.87
N GLU A 66 10.28 0.73 -1.98
CA GLU A 66 9.99 0.30 -0.62
C GLU A 66 8.86 -0.74 -0.57
N LEU A 67 7.79 -0.53 -1.33
CA LEU A 67 6.70 -1.49 -1.48
C LEU A 67 7.16 -2.76 -2.21
N GLY A 68 8.08 -2.64 -3.17
CA GLY A 68 8.71 -3.80 -3.81
C GLY A 68 9.52 -4.62 -2.83
N ARG A 69 10.28 -3.97 -1.93
CA ARG A 69 11.03 -4.66 -0.87
C ARG A 69 10.09 -5.42 0.07
N PHE A 70 8.97 -4.80 0.44
CA PHE A 70 7.91 -5.45 1.21
C PHE A 70 7.37 -6.72 0.51
N PHE A 71 7.02 -6.63 -0.78
CA PHE A 71 6.51 -7.79 -1.52
C PHE A 71 7.53 -8.89 -1.74
N GLN A 72 8.80 -8.53 -1.98
CA GLN A 72 9.86 -9.50 -2.08
C GLN A 72 10.03 -10.30 -0.78
N GLY A 73 9.97 -9.60 0.37
CA GLY A 73 9.98 -10.24 1.68
C GLY A 73 8.80 -11.19 1.89
N SER A 74 7.59 -10.69 1.66
CA SER A 74 6.36 -11.47 1.88
C SER A 74 6.20 -12.68 0.96
N LEU A 75 6.97 -12.76 -0.13
CA LEU A 75 6.95 -13.88 -1.09
C LEU A 75 8.15 -14.82 -0.95
N GLY A 76 8.87 -14.81 0.18
CA GLY A 76 9.91 -15.80 0.48
C GLY A 76 11.35 -15.34 0.27
N GLN A 77 11.55 -14.11 -0.16
CA GLN A 77 12.86 -13.57 -0.51
C GLN A 77 13.21 -12.38 0.39
N TYR A 78 13.01 -12.51 1.70
CA TYR A 78 13.34 -11.42 2.63
C TYR A 78 14.82 -11.05 2.56
N THR A 79 15.07 -9.86 2.04
CA THR A 79 16.37 -9.21 1.97
C THR A 79 16.20 -7.75 2.37
N LYS A 80 17.18 -7.18 3.08
CA LYS A 80 17.24 -5.72 3.34
C LYS A 80 17.83 -4.94 2.16
N GLU A 81 17.87 -5.55 0.99
CA GLU A 81 18.52 -5.04 -0.21
C GLU A 81 17.50 -4.40 -1.17
N ILE A 82 17.99 -3.99 -2.34
CA ILE A 82 17.21 -3.43 -3.44
C ILE A 82 16.23 -4.52 -3.93
N PRO A 83 14.93 -4.20 -4.13
CA PRO A 83 13.98 -5.16 -4.65
C PRO A 83 14.29 -5.54 -6.10
N SER A 84 14.06 -6.80 -6.44
CA SER A 84 14.04 -7.31 -7.79
C SER A 84 13.07 -6.55 -8.69
N GLN A 85 13.30 -6.63 -10.00
CA GLN A 85 12.42 -6.01 -10.98
C GLN A 85 10.98 -6.53 -10.86
N ASP A 86 10.81 -7.85 -10.70
CA ASP A 86 9.50 -8.49 -10.54
C ASP A 86 8.76 -7.94 -9.31
N ALA A 87 9.45 -7.78 -8.17
CA ALA A 87 8.85 -7.23 -6.97
C ALA A 87 8.44 -5.76 -7.14
N GLN A 88 9.22 -4.97 -7.87
CA GLN A 88 8.83 -3.60 -8.24
C GLN A 88 7.63 -3.58 -9.21
N GLU A 89 7.53 -4.55 -10.13
CA GLU A 89 6.39 -4.68 -11.03
C GLU A 89 5.10 -5.05 -10.28
N ILE A 90 5.20 -5.88 -9.24
CA ILE A 90 4.08 -6.15 -8.32
C ILE A 90 3.64 -4.86 -7.62
N ALA A 91 4.59 -4.09 -7.08
CA ALA A 91 4.30 -2.81 -6.42
C ALA A 91 3.62 -1.80 -7.37
N ARG A 92 4.17 -1.61 -8.57
CA ARG A 92 3.56 -0.74 -9.60
C ARG A 92 2.16 -1.22 -9.96
N SER A 93 2.00 -2.52 -10.18
CA SER A 93 0.70 -3.12 -10.51
C SER A 93 -0.35 -2.84 -9.45
N LEU A 94 0.01 -2.93 -8.16
CA LEU A 94 -0.90 -2.59 -7.07
C LEU A 94 -1.31 -1.11 -7.13
N VAL A 95 -0.33 -0.21 -7.24
CA VAL A 95 -0.57 1.24 -7.28
C VAL A 95 -1.46 1.62 -8.47
N GLU A 96 -1.16 1.11 -9.66
CA GLU A 96 -1.97 1.35 -10.87
C GLU A 96 -3.41 0.86 -10.70
N ARG A 97 -3.60 -0.31 -10.10
CA ARG A 97 -4.93 -0.87 -9.84
C ARG A 97 -5.72 -0.03 -8.85
N LEU A 98 -5.10 0.40 -7.76
CA LEU A 98 -5.72 1.27 -6.77
C LEU A 98 -6.08 2.63 -7.38
N HIS A 99 -5.20 3.19 -8.20
CA HIS A 99 -5.45 4.46 -8.88
C HIS A 99 -6.64 4.35 -9.84
N ASN A 100 -6.68 3.27 -10.64
CA ASN A 100 -7.80 3.00 -11.54
C ASN A 100 -9.14 2.81 -10.80
N ASP A 101 -9.14 2.12 -9.66
CA ASP A 101 -10.36 1.83 -8.90
C ASP A 101 -10.88 3.03 -8.09
N LEU A 102 -9.97 3.82 -7.53
CA LEU A 102 -10.29 4.83 -6.51
C LEU A 102 -10.20 6.26 -7.02
N GLN A 103 -9.51 6.48 -8.15
CA GLN A 103 -9.33 7.81 -8.77
C GLN A 103 -8.81 8.86 -7.76
N PHE A 104 -7.93 8.43 -6.84
CA PHE A 104 -7.34 9.30 -5.83
C PHE A 104 -6.37 10.30 -6.48
N ASP A 105 -6.22 11.47 -5.87
CA ASP A 105 -5.32 12.54 -6.36
C ASP A 105 -4.11 12.78 -5.45
N SER A 106 -4.13 12.25 -4.22
CA SER A 106 -2.95 12.18 -3.35
C SER A 106 -2.87 10.81 -2.68
N ALA A 107 -1.66 10.31 -2.51
CA ALA A 107 -1.40 9.12 -1.73
C ALA A 107 -0.06 9.20 -1.01
N CYS A 108 0.08 8.47 0.09
CA CYS A 108 1.34 8.33 0.80
C CYS A 108 1.48 6.90 1.34
N LEU A 109 2.70 6.39 1.27
CA LEU A 109 3.10 5.09 1.76
C LEU A 109 3.98 5.24 3.00
N VAL A 110 3.74 4.39 4.00
CA VAL A 110 4.64 4.16 5.13
C VAL A 110 4.88 2.66 5.22
N VAL A 111 6.15 2.25 5.27
CA VAL A 111 6.52 0.85 5.49
C VAL A 111 7.31 0.74 6.79
N GLU A 112 6.83 -0.08 7.69
CA GLU A 112 7.46 -0.41 8.96
C GLU A 112 8.05 -1.82 8.88
N ASP A 113 9.28 -1.99 9.35
CA ASP A 113 10.02 -3.26 9.35
C ASP A 113 10.39 -3.59 10.79
N ASP A 114 9.49 -4.36 11.42
CA ASP A 114 9.57 -4.75 12.82
C ASP A 114 10.18 -6.14 12.99
N LYS A 115 10.52 -6.51 14.23
CA LYS A 115 11.18 -7.79 14.53
C LYS A 115 10.37 -9.03 14.13
N TYR A 116 9.05 -8.91 14.03
CA TYR A 116 8.13 -10.03 13.80
C TYR A 116 7.44 -9.97 12.43
N GLY A 117 7.71 -8.93 11.64
CA GLY A 117 7.03 -8.75 10.36
C GLY A 117 7.19 -7.34 9.82
N MET A 118 6.60 -7.12 8.66
CA MET A 118 6.53 -5.79 8.04
C MET A 118 5.09 -5.36 7.89
N THR A 119 4.86 -4.05 7.97
CA THR A 119 3.57 -3.42 7.70
C THR A 119 3.77 -2.39 6.59
N ALA A 120 2.96 -2.43 5.54
CA ALA A 120 2.85 -1.39 4.54
C ALA A 120 1.48 -0.72 4.67
N GLN A 121 1.47 0.56 5.05
CA GLN A 121 0.26 1.37 5.13
C GLN A 121 0.25 2.37 3.98
N LEU A 122 -0.79 2.29 3.16
CA LEU A 122 -1.05 3.23 2.08
C LEU A 122 -2.35 3.98 2.36
N GLU A 123 -2.25 5.30 2.51
CA GLU A 123 -3.44 6.17 2.55
C GLU A 123 -3.56 6.93 1.24
N MET A 124 -4.78 7.01 0.72
CA MET A 124 -5.13 7.63 -0.54
C MET A 124 -6.32 8.54 -0.34
N VAL A 125 -6.27 9.73 -0.93
CA VAL A 125 -7.28 10.77 -0.79
C VAL A 125 -7.82 11.14 -2.16
N GLU A 126 -9.15 11.15 -2.26
CA GLU A 126 -9.91 11.75 -3.36
C GLU A 126 -10.51 13.05 -2.85
N ARG A 127 -9.85 14.18 -3.12
CA ARG A 127 -10.17 15.51 -2.62
C ARG A 127 -11.52 16.02 -3.13
N SER A 128 -11.92 15.67 -4.36
CA SER A 128 -13.18 16.10 -4.97
C SER A 128 -14.40 15.73 -4.11
N ASN A 129 -14.34 14.55 -3.48
CA ASN A 129 -15.39 14.01 -2.62
C ASN A 129 -14.98 13.98 -1.13
N ASN A 130 -13.80 14.52 -0.80
CA ASN A 130 -13.22 14.51 0.54
C ASN A 130 -13.13 13.08 1.13
N ASN A 131 -12.90 12.07 0.28
CA ASN A 131 -12.86 10.67 0.69
C ASN A 131 -11.45 10.25 1.11
N LEU A 132 -11.37 9.36 2.10
CA LEU A 132 -10.14 8.68 2.52
C LEU A 132 -10.27 7.18 2.25
N TYR A 133 -9.25 6.62 1.64
CA TYR A 133 -9.05 5.20 1.47
C TYR A 133 -7.76 4.80 2.17
N SER A 134 -7.79 3.68 2.90
CA SER A 134 -6.61 3.15 3.57
C SER A 134 -6.47 1.68 3.23
N LEU A 135 -5.30 1.30 2.75
CA LEU A 135 -4.89 -0.08 2.54
C LEU A 135 -3.73 -0.36 3.51
N GLU A 136 -3.96 -1.28 4.43
CA GLU A 136 -2.93 -1.81 5.31
C GLU A 136 -2.61 -3.22 4.86
N ILE A 137 -1.33 -3.52 4.65
CA ILE A 137 -0.84 -4.84 4.29
C ILE A 137 0.19 -5.23 5.34
N TRP A 138 0.00 -6.39 5.94
CA TRP A 138 0.87 -6.92 6.96
C TRP A 138 1.43 -8.25 6.51
N TRP A 139 2.68 -8.54 6.84
CA TRP A 139 3.27 -9.85 6.62
C TRP A 139 4.15 -10.24 7.79
N SER A 140 4.01 -11.48 8.26
CA SER A 140 4.91 -12.13 9.19
C SER A 140 5.38 -13.49 8.70
N VAL A 141 6.43 -13.98 9.36
CA VAL A 141 7.01 -15.32 9.20
C VAL A 141 6.74 -16.23 10.39
N ASP A 142 5.93 -15.78 11.36
CA ASP A 142 5.55 -16.57 12.54
C ASP A 142 5.03 -17.95 12.15
#